data_AF-A0A3M8DNB2-F1
#
_entry.id   AF-A0A3M8DNB2-F1
#
_cell.length_a   1.000
_cell.length_b   1.000
_cell.length_c   1.000
_cell.angle_alpha   90.00
_cell.angle_beta   90.00
_cell.angle_gamma   90.00
#
_symmetry.space_group_name_H-M   'P 1'
#
loop_
_entity.id
_entity.type
_entity.pdbx_description
1 polymer ?
#
loop_
_entity_poly.entity_id
_entity_poly.type
_entity_poly.pdbx_seq_one_letter_code
_entity_poly.pdbx_strand_id
1 'polypeptide(L)'
;MRTYGNYEKLYKELSRYGASHATVSNVRDLSDIHAIWAFYDKLPAEDLRLIYAAIKKTEVQLGYIPLCFTSVPFIFLVFSSKLANLLEESIPALLCVITILCVVALYLIHRHFTSKAQNALHLHIVEQVLARKQNNPSG
;
A
#
# COMPACT_ATOMS: atom_id res chain seq x y z
N MET A 1 11.46 -2.15 -6.82
CA MET A 1 10.13 -2.20 -6.16
C MET A 1 9.58 -3.61 -6.30
N ARG A 2 9.31 -4.33 -5.19
CA ARG A 2 8.74 -5.69 -5.25
C ARG A 2 7.24 -5.60 -5.54
N THR A 3 6.79 -6.32 -6.57
CA THR A 3 5.38 -6.43 -6.96
C THR A 3 4.65 -7.33 -5.97
N TYR A 4 4.11 -6.74 -4.90
CA TYR A 4 3.10 -7.41 -4.07
C TYR A 4 1.81 -7.56 -4.88
N GLY A 5 1.13 -8.71 -4.76
CA GLY A 5 -0.21 -8.93 -5.34
C GLY A 5 -0.32 -9.97 -6.46
N ASN A 6 0.76 -10.68 -6.84
CA ASN A 6 0.63 -11.81 -7.77
C ASN A 6 0.32 -13.11 -7.02
N TYR A 7 -0.95 -13.27 -6.65
CA TYR A 7 -1.47 -14.45 -5.93
C TYR A 7 -1.28 -15.75 -6.72
N GLU A 8 -1.25 -15.69 -8.05
CA GLU A 8 -1.00 -16.83 -8.92
C GLU A 8 0.45 -17.32 -8.82
N LYS A 9 1.43 -16.40 -8.81
CA LYS A 9 2.83 -16.73 -8.54
C LYS A 9 3.01 -17.29 -7.13
N LEU A 10 2.38 -16.67 -6.14
CA LEU A 10 2.40 -17.16 -4.76
C LEU A 10 1.81 -18.57 -4.65
N TYR A 11 0.65 -18.82 -5.25
CA TYR A 11 0.02 -20.13 -5.28
C TYR A 11 0.87 -21.17 -6.03
N LYS A 12 1.49 -20.78 -7.15
CA LYS A 12 2.37 -21.67 -7.93
C LYS A 12 3.65 -22.01 -7.17
N GLU A 13 4.19 -21.09 -6.38
CA GLU A 13 5.30 -21.37 -5.48
C GLU A 13 4.85 -22.29 -4.34
N LEU A 14 3.75 -21.97 -3.65
CA LEU A 14 3.20 -22.78 -2.55
C LEU A 14 2.83 -24.21 -2.98
N SER A 15 2.24 -24.38 -4.16
CA SER A 15 1.89 -25.70 -4.71
C SER A 15 3.12 -26.54 -5.08
N ARG A 16 4.23 -25.91 -5.47
CA ARG A 16 5.52 -26.59 -5.67
C ARG A 16 6.14 -27.04 -4.34
N TYR A 17 5.96 -26.27 -3.27
CA TYR A 17 6.43 -26.62 -1.93
C TYR A 17 5.54 -27.67 -1.24
N GLY A 18 4.22 -27.65 -1.45
CA GLY A 18 3.31 -28.66 -0.88
C GLY A 18 3.61 -30.10 -1.28
N ALA A 19 4.31 -30.31 -2.40
CA ALA A 19 4.75 -31.63 -2.87
C ALA A 19 6.07 -32.14 -2.23
N SER A 20 6.81 -31.27 -1.53
CA SER A 20 8.10 -31.58 -0.92
C SER A 20 8.06 -31.02 0.50
N HIS A 21 7.78 -31.87 1.51
CA HIS A 21 7.65 -31.62 2.96
C HIS A 21 8.64 -30.62 3.63
N ALA A 22 8.74 -29.41 3.11
CA ALA A 22 9.60 -28.33 3.55
C ALA A 22 8.71 -27.17 4.01
N THR A 23 9.07 -26.56 5.13
CA THR A 23 8.28 -25.55 5.81
C THR A 23 8.01 -24.36 4.87
N VAL A 24 6.74 -23.95 4.80
CA VAL A 24 6.23 -22.82 3.98
C VAL A 24 6.99 -21.49 4.22
N SER A 25 7.73 -21.41 5.33
CA SER A 25 8.67 -20.34 5.71
C SER A 25 9.76 -20.01 4.67
N ASN A 26 10.06 -20.88 3.70
CA ASN A 26 11.20 -20.68 2.79
C ASN A 26 10.86 -19.92 1.50
N VAL A 27 9.60 -19.56 1.30
CA VAL A 27 9.21 -18.66 0.20
C VAL A 27 9.58 -17.23 0.60
N ARG A 28 10.35 -16.53 -0.23
CA ARG A 28 10.94 -15.21 0.13
C ARG A 28 9.88 -14.17 0.53
N ASP A 29 8.71 -14.20 -0.11
CA ASP A 29 7.59 -13.30 0.22
C ASP A 29 6.95 -13.66 1.58
N LEU A 30 6.92 -14.95 1.96
CA LEU A 30 6.43 -15.38 3.28
C LEU A 30 7.48 -15.19 4.39
N SER A 31 8.77 -15.21 4.07
CA SER A 31 9.84 -14.92 5.02
C SER A 31 9.75 -13.49 5.55
N ASP A 32 9.49 -12.52 4.67
CA ASP A 32 9.28 -11.11 5.08
C ASP A 32 8.05 -10.99 5.99
N ILE A 33 6.93 -11.62 5.64
CA ILE A 33 5.70 -11.63 6.45
C ILE A 33 5.95 -12.30 7.80
N HIS A 34 6.71 -13.40 7.82
CA HIS A 34 7.07 -14.11 9.05
C HIS A 34 7.94 -13.25 9.97
N ALA A 35 8.89 -12.48 9.41
CA ALA A 35 9.71 -11.54 10.19
C ALA A 35 8.85 -10.43 10.83
N ILE A 36 7.89 -9.88 10.07
CA ILE A 36 6.93 -8.90 10.59
C ILE A 36 6.06 -9.51 11.70
N TRP A 37 5.59 -10.74 11.51
CA TRP A 37 4.79 -11.46 12.50
C TRP A 37 5.58 -11.70 13.80
N ALA A 38 6.80 -12.21 13.67
CA ALA A 38 7.68 -12.47 14.80
C ALA A 38 8.08 -11.19 15.55
N PHE A 39 8.13 -10.04 14.87
CA PHE A 39 8.30 -8.75 15.53
C PHE A 39 7.12 -8.44 16.44
N TYR A 40 5.88 -8.44 15.91
CA TYR A 40 4.70 -8.09 16.70
C TYR A 40 4.38 -9.08 17.82
N ASP A 41 4.69 -10.38 17.64
CA ASP A 41 4.42 -11.38 18.69
C ASP A 41 5.24 -11.12 19.97
N LYS A 42 6.41 -10.48 19.84
CA LYS A 42 7.29 -10.12 20.96
C LYS A 42 6.81 -8.90 21.75
N LEU A 43 5.93 -8.08 21.20
CA LEU A 43 5.49 -6.85 21.86
C LEU A 43 4.37 -7.16 22.89
N PRO A 44 4.29 -6.38 23.98
CA PRO A 44 3.19 -6.48 24.93
C PRO A 44 1.87 -6.01 24.29
N ALA A 45 0.75 -6.47 24.84
CA ALA A 45 -0.57 -6.17 24.29
C ALA A 45 -0.89 -4.66 24.32
N GLU A 46 -0.33 -3.91 25.27
CA GLU A 46 -0.50 -2.45 25.38
C GLU A 46 0.14 -1.72 24.19
N ASP A 47 1.38 -2.06 23.85
CA ASP A 47 2.07 -1.49 22.69
C ASP A 47 1.38 -1.87 21.39
N LEU A 48 0.87 -3.11 21.27
CA LEU A 48 0.09 -3.53 20.11
C LEU A 48 -1.19 -2.70 19.92
N ARG A 49 -1.88 -2.36 21.01
CA ARG A 49 -3.08 -1.50 20.94
C ARG A 49 -2.73 -0.09 20.50
N LEU A 50 -1.59 0.45 20.95
CA LEU A 50 -1.11 1.76 20.52
C LEU A 50 -0.77 1.75 19.02
N ILE A 51 -0.06 0.71 18.56
CA ILE A 51 0.28 0.53 17.15
C ILE A 51 -0.99 0.36 16.30
N TYR A 52 -1.95 -0.45 16.77
CA TYR A 52 -3.25 -0.62 16.12
C TYR A 52 -3.96 0.73 15.91
N ALA A 53 -4.05 1.53 16.98
CA ALA A 53 -4.66 2.86 16.93
C ALA A 53 -3.91 3.80 15.96
N ALA A 54 -2.58 3.76 15.94
CA ALA A 54 -1.76 4.56 15.04
C ALA A 54 -1.95 4.16 13.56
N ILE A 55 -2.01 2.86 13.25
CA ILE A 55 -2.26 2.37 11.89
C ILE A 55 -3.66 2.78 11.44
N LYS A 56 -4.68 2.60 12.30
CA LYS A 56 -6.07 2.97 12.01
C LYS A 56 -6.27 4.48 11.79
N LYS A 57 -5.58 5.31 12.58
CA LYS A 57 -5.52 6.76 12.36
C LYS A 57 -4.95 7.11 10.98
N THR A 58 -3.92 6.39 10.54
CA THR A 58 -3.26 6.61 9.25
C THR A 58 -4.12 6.13 8.08
N GLU A 59 -4.88 5.05 8.26
CA GLU A 59 -5.81 4.53 7.25
C GLU A 59 -6.90 5.56 6.88
N VAL A 60 -7.44 6.26 7.87
CA VAL A 60 -8.41 7.35 7.64
C VAL A 60 -7.79 8.49 6.82
N GLN A 61 -6.52 8.84 7.05
CA GLN A 61 -5.83 9.87 6.28
C GLN A 61 -5.55 9.46 4.83
N LEU A 62 -5.27 8.17 4.58
CA LEU A 62 -5.08 7.64 3.24
C LEU A 62 -6.34 7.78 2.37
N GLY A 63 -7.54 7.76 2.94
CA GLY A 63 -8.80 7.94 2.22
C GLY A 63 -8.95 9.29 1.49
N TYR A 64 -8.22 10.34 1.90
CA TYR A 64 -8.34 11.68 1.31
C TYR A 64 -7.56 11.86 0.01
N ILE A 65 -6.51 11.06 -0.23
CA ILE A 65 -5.61 11.23 -1.38
C ILE A 65 -6.32 11.01 -2.73
N PRO A 66 -7.17 9.97 -2.91
CA PRO A 66 -7.95 9.82 -4.15
C PRO A 66 -8.86 11.01 -4.44
N LEU A 67 -9.38 11.67 -3.41
CA LEU A 67 -10.31 12.79 -3.51
C LEU A 67 -9.61 14.09 -3.97
N CYS A 68 -8.37 14.30 -3.56
CA CYS A 68 -7.52 15.37 -4.10
C CYS A 68 -7.14 15.11 -5.56
N PHE A 69 -7.07 13.85 -5.99
CA PHE A 69 -6.70 13.51 -7.36
C PHE A 69 -7.87 13.74 -8.35
N THR A 70 -9.12 13.49 -7.92
CA THR A 70 -10.30 13.71 -8.75
C THR A 70 -10.61 15.18 -9.02
N SER A 71 -10.09 16.12 -8.22
CA SER A 71 -10.28 17.56 -8.43
C SER A 71 -9.28 18.18 -9.42
N VAL A 72 -8.16 17.50 -9.71
CA VAL A 72 -7.12 17.98 -10.65
C VAL A 72 -7.68 18.24 -12.05
N PRO A 73 -8.49 17.36 -12.67
CA PRO A 73 -9.11 17.63 -13.97
C PRO A 73 -10.03 18.85 -13.96
N PHE A 74 -10.78 19.07 -12.87
CA PHE A 74 -11.68 20.22 -12.73
C PHE A 74 -10.90 21.54 -12.65
N ILE A 75 -9.80 21.57 -11.91
CA ILE A 75 -8.90 22.74 -11.87
C ILE A 75 -8.37 23.02 -13.28
N PHE A 76 -7.89 22.00 -13.98
CA PHE A 76 -7.39 22.16 -15.35
C PHE A 76 -8.45 22.69 -16.31
N LEU A 77 -9.69 22.24 -16.17
CA LEU A 77 -10.82 22.69 -16.98
C LEU A 77 -11.15 24.17 -16.71
N VAL A 78 -11.19 24.58 -15.43
CA VAL A 78 -11.45 25.97 -15.02
C VAL A 78 -10.39 26.93 -15.55
N PHE A 79 -9.12 26.51 -15.60
CA PHE A 79 -8.02 27.32 -16.11
C PHE A 79 -7.69 27.07 -17.59
N SER A 80 -8.48 26.27 -18.30
CA SER A 80 -8.19 25.80 -19.66
C SER A 80 -7.92 26.95 -20.64
N SER A 81 -8.72 28.03 -20.59
CA SER A 81 -8.55 29.18 -21.50
C SER A 81 -7.29 30.00 -21.22
N LYS A 82 -6.94 30.18 -19.95
CA LYS A 82 -5.70 30.89 -19.55
C LYS A 82 -4.46 30.03 -19.82
N LEU A 83 -4.55 28.72 -19.61
CA LEU A 83 -3.49 27.78 -19.97
C LEU A 83 -3.31 27.73 -21.49
N ALA A 84 -4.38 27.64 -22.27
CA ALA A 84 -4.32 27.60 -23.73
C ALA A 84 -3.57 28.84 -24.28
N ASN A 85 -3.94 30.05 -23.84
CA ASN A 85 -3.26 31.28 -24.27
C ASN A 85 -1.79 31.36 -23.84
N LEU A 86 -1.42 30.75 -22.71
CA LEU A 86 -0.03 30.72 -22.23
C LEU A 86 0.81 29.63 -22.91
N LEU A 87 0.16 28.66 -23.56
CA LEU A 87 0.76 27.45 -24.14
C LEU A 87 0.62 27.35 -25.68
N GLU A 88 -0.10 28.27 -26.32
CA GLU A 88 -0.30 28.34 -27.78
C GLU A 88 1.00 28.54 -28.58
N GLU A 89 2.07 29.09 -27.96
CA GLU A 89 3.37 29.27 -28.63
C GLU A 89 4.10 27.95 -28.93
N SER A 90 3.75 26.82 -28.29
CA SER A 90 4.40 25.52 -28.58
C SER A 90 3.54 24.30 -28.17
N ILE A 91 2.71 23.82 -29.10
CA ILE A 91 1.96 22.54 -28.99
C ILE A 91 2.82 21.35 -28.52
N PRO A 92 4.10 21.18 -28.95
CA PRO A 92 4.95 20.10 -28.43
C PRO A 92 5.27 20.22 -26.94
N ALA A 93 5.42 21.45 -26.42
CA ALA A 93 5.68 21.68 -25.01
C ALA A 93 4.44 21.38 -24.15
N LEU A 94 3.24 21.70 -24.65
CA LEU A 94 1.95 21.35 -24.02
C LEU A 94 1.83 19.83 -23.83
N LEU A 95 2.07 19.05 -24.88
CA LEU A 95 2.02 17.59 -24.80
C LEU A 95 3.05 17.02 -23.82
N CYS A 96 4.25 17.62 -23.77
CA CYS A 96 5.28 17.23 -22.82
C CYS A 96 4.84 17.46 -21.37
N VAL A 97 4.29 18.65 -21.05
CA VAL A 97 3.83 18.99 -19.70
C VAL A 97 2.68 18.08 -19.25
N ILE A 98 1.70 17.84 -20.11
CA ILE A 98 0.57 16.94 -19.81
C ILE A 98 1.09 15.52 -19.56
N THR A 99 2.00 15.02 -20.40
CA THR A 99 2.58 13.68 -20.25
C THR A 99 3.31 13.55 -18.91
N ILE A 100 4.12 14.53 -18.54
CA ILE A 100 4.83 14.54 -17.25
C ILE A 100 3.82 14.52 -16.10
N LEU A 101 2.78 15.35 -16.15
CA LEU A 101 1.77 15.44 -15.11
C LEU A 101 1.01 14.10 -14.95
N CYS A 102 0.66 13.45 -16.06
CA CYS A 102 0.06 12.11 -16.06
C CYS A 102 0.99 11.03 -15.47
N VAL A 103 2.28 11.05 -15.80
CA VAL A 103 3.25 10.08 -15.25
C VAL A 103 3.43 10.26 -13.75
N VAL A 104 3.58 11.51 -13.29
CA VAL A 104 3.70 11.83 -11.85
C VAL A 104 2.44 11.41 -11.10
N ALA A 105 1.27 11.71 -11.67
CA ALA A 105 -0.02 11.27 -11.15
C ALA A 105 -0.10 9.75 -10.96
N LEU A 106 0.20 8.98 -12.02
CA LEU A 106 0.16 7.52 -11.96
C LEU A 106 1.15 6.96 -10.94
N TYR A 107 2.34 7.57 -10.84
CA TYR A 107 3.33 7.19 -9.83
C TYR A 107 2.82 7.44 -8.40
N LEU A 108 2.22 8.61 -8.13
CA LEU A 108 1.64 8.94 -6.82
C LEU A 108 0.50 7.99 -6.45
N ILE A 109 -0.38 7.67 -7.41
CA ILE A 109 -1.47 6.71 -7.24
C ILE A 109 -0.91 5.32 -6.92
N HIS A 110 0.06 4.85 -7.70
CA HIS A 110 0.67 3.53 -7.48
C HIS A 110 1.33 3.45 -6.09
N ARG A 111 2.06 4.49 -5.70
CA ARG A 111 2.68 4.58 -4.36
C ARG A 111 1.63 4.60 -3.26
N HIS A 112 0.54 5.33 -3.46
CA HIS A 112 -0.57 5.40 -2.52
C HIS A 112 -1.22 4.02 -2.28
N PHE A 113 -1.55 3.30 -3.35
CA PHE A 113 -2.12 1.96 -3.24
C PHE A 113 -1.16 0.96 -2.61
N THR A 114 0.14 1.05 -2.92
CA THR A 114 1.17 0.20 -2.30
C THR A 114 1.25 0.45 -0.79
N SER A 115 1.29 1.71 -0.37
CA SER A 115 1.30 2.08 1.05
C SER A 115 0.02 1.61 1.76
N LYS A 116 -1.14 1.73 1.11
CA LYS A 116 -2.41 1.24 1.65
C LYS A 116 -2.40 -0.28 1.84
N ALA A 117 -1.89 -1.03 0.87
CA ALA A 117 -1.77 -2.48 0.97
C ALA A 117 -0.81 -2.91 2.10
N GLN A 118 0.31 -2.19 2.29
CA GLN A 118 1.23 -2.44 3.41
C GLN A 118 0.55 -2.18 4.76
N ASN A 119 -0.13 -1.04 4.93
CA ASN A 119 -0.85 -0.74 6.17
C ASN A 119 -1.91 -1.82 6.49
N ALA A 120 -2.64 -2.29 5.48
CA ALA A 120 -3.64 -3.36 5.66
C ALA A 120 -3.00 -4.68 6.14
N LEU A 121 -1.82 -5.04 5.62
CA LEU A 121 -1.07 -6.21 6.08
C LEU A 121 -0.68 -6.07 7.56
N HIS A 122 -0.07 -4.95 7.94
CA HIS A 122 0.33 -4.71 9.33
C HIS A 122 -0.88 -4.69 10.28
N LEU A 123 -1.99 -4.08 9.86
CA LEU A 123 -3.24 -4.07 10.62
C LEU A 123 -3.75 -5.49 10.88
N HIS A 124 -3.81 -6.31 9.82
CA HIS A 124 -4.27 -7.69 9.93
C HIS A 124 -3.41 -8.51 10.90
N ILE A 125 -2.08 -8.42 10.80
CA ILE A 125 -1.17 -9.16 11.69
C ILE A 125 -1.35 -8.69 13.15
N VAL A 126 -1.41 -7.38 13.39
CA VAL A 126 -1.60 -6.84 14.75
C VAL A 126 -2.94 -7.29 15.34
N GLU A 127 -4.03 -7.28 14.57
CA GLU A 127 -5.34 -7.79 15.03
C GLU A 127 -5.28 -9.26 15.41
N GLN A 128 -4.63 -10.10 14.59
CA GLN A 128 -4.49 -11.53 14.87
C GLN A 128 -3.65 -11.79 16.13
N VAL A 129 -2.52 -11.10 16.29
CA VAL A 129 -1.66 -11.25 17.47
C VAL A 129 -2.38 -10.75 18.72
N LEU A 130 -3.10 -9.63 18.65
CA LEU A 130 -3.86 -9.09 19.78
C LEU A 130 -4.99 -10.04 20.20
N ALA A 131 -5.75 -10.57 19.24
CA ALA A 131 -6.81 -11.56 19.50
C ALA A 131 -6.25 -12.85 20.13
N ARG A 132 -5.09 -13.32 19.65
CA ARG A 132 -4.39 -14.48 20.24
C ARG A 132 -4.01 -14.22 21.69
N LYS A 133 -3.44 -13.05 22.01
CA LYS A 133 -3.02 -12.68 23.38
C LYS A 133 -4.22 -12.46 24.31
N GLN A 134 -5.35 -11.97 23.80
CA GLN A 134 -6.58 -11.83 24.59
C GLN A 134 -7.24 -13.18 24.93
N ASN A 135 -7.19 -14.14 24.01
CA ASN A 135 -7.75 -15.47 24.23
C ASN A 135 -6.83 -16.40 25.05
N ASN A 136 -5.57 -16.01 25.29
CA ASN A 136 -4.63 -16.75 26.14
C ASN A 136 -3.89 -15.79 27.11
N PRO A 137 -4.54 -15.36 28.20
CA PRO A 137 -4.01 -14.35 29.12
C PRO A 137 -2.86 -14.84 30.03
N SER A 138 -2.28 -16.02 29.78
CA SER A 138 -1.32 -16.70 30.67
C SER A 138 0.12 -16.72 30.16
N GLY A 139 0.49 -15.84 29.22
CA GLY A 139 1.85 -15.68 28.71
C GLY A 139 2.48 -14.36 29.14
#